data_AF-A0A1G9CTG1-F1
#
_entry.id   AF-A0A1G9CTG1-F1
#
_cell.length_a   1.000
_cell.length_b   1.000
_cell.length_c   1.000
_cell.angle_alpha   90.00
_cell.angle_beta   90.00
_cell.angle_gamma   90.00
#
_symmetry.space_group_name_H-M   'P 1'
#
loop_
_entity.id
_entity.type
_entity.pdbx_description
1 polymer ?
#
loop_
_entity_poly.entity_id
_entity_poly.type
_entity_poly.pdbx_seq_one_letter_code
_entity_poly.pdbx_strand_id
1 'polypeptide(L)'
;MKKDRINSLIRTFVKEKLSPNSEDRQFVSNIYQSFNDLLGVNNCVQIGSYPRFTAIRPLHDLDILYIMGDWQRQNVEPQNYLNNLANQFRKDYKNPTSYTLKV
;
A
#
# COMPACT_ATOMS: atom_id res chain seq x y z
N MET A 1 18.68 31.99 -16.40
CA MET A 1 17.50 32.75 -15.91
C MET A 1 16.14 32.08 -16.18
N LYS A 2 15.63 31.97 -17.42
CA LYS A 2 14.30 31.35 -17.66
C LYS A 2 14.25 29.86 -17.28
N LYS A 3 15.27 29.09 -17.67
CA LYS A 3 15.40 27.66 -17.35
C LYS A 3 15.45 27.41 -15.83
N ASP A 4 16.20 28.23 -15.11
CA ASP A 4 16.35 28.09 -13.65
C ASP A 4 15.03 28.34 -12.93
N ARG A 5 14.29 29.38 -13.34
CA ARG A 5 12.95 29.65 -12.81
C ARG A 5 12.00 28.47 -13.06
N ILE A 6 11.99 27.91 -14.27
CA ILE A 6 11.14 26.75 -14.59
C ILE A 6 11.53 25.53 -13.74
N ASN A 7 12.83 25.23 -13.65
CA ASN A 7 13.33 24.12 -12.84
C ASN A 7 12.96 24.28 -11.37
N SER A 8 13.07 25.48 -10.81
CA SER A 8 12.65 25.75 -9.43
C SER A 8 11.16 25.54 -9.23
N LEU A 9 10.32 26.04 -10.14
CA LEU A 9 8.87 25.83 -10.07
C LEU A 9 8.49 24.35 -10.12
N ILE A 10 9.11 23.57 -11.01
CA ILE A 10 8.87 22.12 -11.12
C ILE A 10 9.31 21.41 -9.83
N ARG A 11 10.52 21.71 -9.32
CA ARG A 11 11.02 21.09 -8.08
C ARG A 11 10.13 21.39 -6.89
N THR A 12 9.69 22.63 -6.75
CA THR A 12 8.76 23.04 -5.69
C THR A 12 7.42 22.32 -5.83
N PHE A 13 6.84 22.29 -7.04
CA PHE A 13 5.58 21.60 -7.28
C PHE A 13 5.66 20.11 -6.97
N VAL A 14 6.71 19.43 -7.43
CA VAL A 14 6.93 18.01 -7.13
C VAL A 14 7.02 17.80 -5.63
N LYS A 15 7.86 18.56 -4.92
CA LYS A 15 8.08 18.40 -3.48
C LYS A 15 6.82 18.68 -2.65
N GLU A 16 6.09 19.74 -2.99
CA GLU A 16 5.00 20.24 -2.14
C GLU A 16 3.63 19.63 -2.49
N LYS A 17 3.43 19.22 -3.75
CA LYS A 17 2.12 18.80 -4.27
C LYS A 17 2.07 17.36 -4.73
N LEU A 18 3.16 16.79 -5.26
CA LEU A 18 3.15 15.43 -5.81
C LEU A 18 3.78 14.38 -4.90
N SER A 19 4.91 14.69 -4.26
CA SER A 19 5.62 13.71 -3.42
C SER A 19 4.86 13.47 -2.11
N PRO A 20 4.72 12.19 -1.67
CA PRO A 20 4.14 11.85 -0.37
C PRO A 20 4.78 12.63 0.79
N ASN A 21 3.97 13.26 1.62
CA ASN A 21 4.42 13.99 2.80
C ASN A 21 4.52 13.07 4.03
N SER A 22 4.78 13.62 5.22
CA SER A 22 4.87 12.84 6.46
C SER A 22 3.55 12.19 6.88
N GLU A 23 2.44 12.87 6.66
CA GLU A 23 1.09 12.36 6.99
C GLU A 23 0.74 11.19 6.07
N ASP A 24 1.01 11.32 4.77
CA ASP A 24 0.86 10.25 3.77
C ASP A 24 1.71 9.02 4.17
N ARG A 25 2.94 9.25 4.63
CA ARG A 25 3.80 8.15 5.11
C ARG A 25 3.26 7.47 6.34
N GLN A 26 2.83 8.24 7.34
CA GLN A 26 2.23 7.67 8.54
C GLN A 26 0.95 6.89 8.22
N PHE A 27 0.11 7.42 7.32
CA PHE A 27 -1.08 6.74 6.84
C PHE A 27 -0.75 5.38 6.23
N VAL A 28 0.19 5.33 5.28
CA VAL A 28 0.60 4.06 4.65
C VAL A 28 1.24 3.11 5.65
N SER A 29 2.06 3.59 6.58
CA SER A 29 2.62 2.76 7.66
C SER A 29 1.53 2.11 8.51
N ASN A 30 0.48 2.86 8.87
CA ASN A 30 -0.64 2.33 9.65
C ASN A 30 -1.43 1.27 8.87
N ILE A 31 -1.76 1.54 7.60
CA ILE A 31 -2.43 0.58 6.72
C ILE A 31 -1.57 -0.69 6.57
N TYR A 32 -0.29 -0.54 6.26
CA TYR A 32 0.62 -1.68 6.12
C TYR A 32 0.70 -2.50 7.41
N GLN A 33 0.79 -1.85 8.57
CA GLN A 33 0.80 -2.53 9.86
C GLN A 33 -0.48 -3.33 10.09
N SER A 34 -1.66 -2.79 9.76
CA SER A 34 -2.92 -3.54 9.92
C SER A 34 -2.99 -4.82 9.08
N PHE A 35 -2.37 -4.84 7.89
CA PHE A 35 -2.24 -6.07 7.10
C PHE A 35 -1.22 -7.04 7.70
N ASN A 36 -0.10 -6.55 8.24
CA ASN A 36 0.88 -7.38 8.95
C ASN A 36 0.27 -8.03 10.21
N ASP A 37 -0.54 -7.29 10.95
CA ASP A 37 -1.23 -7.80 12.14
C ASP A 37 -2.23 -8.92 11.78
N LEU A 38 -2.86 -8.84 10.60
CA LEU A 38 -3.81 -9.82 10.11
C LEU A 38 -3.15 -11.06 9.47
N LEU A 39 -2.12 -10.83 8.65
CA LEU A 39 -1.52 -11.85 7.77
C LEU A 39 -0.19 -12.41 8.30
N GLY A 40 0.35 -11.82 9.36
CA GLY A 40 1.64 -12.15 9.95
C GLY A 40 2.76 -11.23 9.46
N VAL A 41 3.56 -10.72 10.41
CA VAL A 41 4.60 -9.70 10.18
C VAL A 41 5.67 -10.10 9.16
N ASN A 42 6.00 -11.39 9.07
CA ASN A 42 7.02 -11.89 8.14
C ASN A 42 6.44 -12.40 6.80
N ASN A 43 5.12 -12.26 6.62
CA ASN A 43 4.44 -12.75 5.42
C ASN A 43 4.08 -11.62 4.44
N CYS A 44 4.29 -10.36 4.82
CA CYS A 44 3.97 -9.21 3.96
C CYS A 44 5.25 -8.51 3.51
N VAL A 45 5.26 -8.10 2.24
CA VAL A 45 6.32 -7.27 1.66
C VAL A 45 5.66 -6.12 0.90
N GLN A 46 6.01 -4.87 1.22
CA GLN A 46 5.60 -3.73 0.40
C GLN A 46 6.29 -3.80 -0.95
N ILE A 47 5.49 -3.72 -2.02
CA ILE A 47 6.00 -3.66 -3.40
C ILE A 47 5.40 -2.44 -4.10
N GLY A 48 5.61 -2.32 -5.41
CA GLY A 48 4.96 -1.27 -6.18
C GLY A 48 5.61 0.11 -6.06
N SER A 49 4.83 1.14 -6.39
CA SER A 49 5.32 2.51 -6.55
C SER A 49 5.76 3.16 -5.24
N TYR A 50 5.11 2.80 -4.14
CA TYR A 50 5.35 3.39 -2.83
C TYR A 50 6.77 3.14 -2.29
N PRO A 51 7.24 1.89 -2.12
CA PRO A 51 8.60 1.62 -1.62
C PRO A 51 9.70 2.05 -2.61
N ARG A 52 9.36 2.29 -3.89
CA ARG A 52 10.28 2.85 -4.90
C ARG A 52 10.33 4.38 -4.91
N PHE A 53 9.57 5.05 -4.04
CA PHE A 53 9.45 6.51 -4.00
C PHE A 53 8.96 7.14 -5.31
N THR A 54 8.14 6.40 -6.07
CA THR A 54 7.50 6.88 -7.30
C THR A 54 5.98 7.03 -7.16
N ALA A 55 5.42 6.79 -5.97
CA ALA A 55 4.03 7.13 -5.67
C ALA A 55 3.83 8.65 -5.67
N ILE A 56 2.65 9.10 -6.10
CA ILE A 56 2.26 10.52 -6.12
C ILE A 56 1.05 10.76 -5.21
N ARG A 57 0.78 12.04 -4.93
CA ARG A 57 -0.41 12.50 -4.21
C ARG A 57 -1.51 12.93 -5.20
N PRO A 58 -2.80 12.68 -4.89
CA PRO A 58 -3.27 11.84 -3.77
C PRO A 58 -2.79 10.40 -3.91
N LEU A 59 -2.56 9.73 -2.78
CA LEU A 59 -2.21 8.32 -2.80
C LEU A 59 -3.40 7.51 -3.33
N HIS A 60 -3.12 6.56 -4.22
CA HIS A 60 -4.14 5.71 -4.83
C HIS A 60 -4.13 4.31 -4.20
N ASP A 61 -3.10 3.52 -4.53
CA ASP A 61 -3.00 2.12 -4.15
C ASP A 61 -1.73 1.84 -3.34
N LEU A 62 -1.85 0.88 -2.42
CA LEU A 62 -0.73 0.29 -1.70
C LEU A 62 -0.61 -1.18 -2.10
N ASP A 63 0.47 -1.52 -2.79
CA ASP A 63 0.74 -2.90 -3.21
C ASP A 63 1.44 -3.67 -2.09
N ILE A 64 0.84 -4.78 -1.67
CA ILE A 64 1.40 -5.71 -0.67
C ILE A 64 1.48 -7.10 -1.30
N LEU A 65 2.69 -7.66 -1.34
CA LEU A 65 2.90 -9.07 -1.65
C LEU A 65 2.70 -9.89 -0.37
N TYR A 66 1.74 -10.82 -0.39
CA TYR A 66 1.48 -11.74 0.72
C TYR A 66 2.04 -13.13 0.41
N ILE A 67 2.93 -13.61 1.27
CA ILE A 67 3.58 -14.92 1.22
C ILE A 67 2.74 -15.89 2.06
N MET A 68 1.89 -16.69 1.40
CA MET A 68 0.99 -17.67 2.05
C MET A 68 1.68 -18.94 2.60
N GLY A 69 3.00 -19.01 2.55
CA GLY A 69 3.80 -20.19 2.91
C GLY A 69 4.31 -20.97 1.69
N ASP A 70 4.75 -22.21 1.91
CA ASP A 70 5.41 -23.02 0.88
C ASP A 70 4.46 -23.43 -0.26
N TRP A 71 4.84 -23.05 -1.47
CA TRP A 71 4.14 -23.38 -2.72
C TRP A 71 4.54 -24.77 -3.22
N GLN A 72 4.32 -25.81 -2.43
CA GLN A 72 4.71 -27.19 -2.79
C GLN A 72 3.53 -28.10 -3.18
N ARG A 73 2.41 -27.55 -3.65
CA ARG A 73 1.22 -28.35 -3.99
C ARG A 73 1.04 -28.52 -5.50
N GLN A 74 0.76 -29.75 -5.93
CA GLN A 74 0.41 -30.08 -7.31
C GLN A 74 -0.97 -29.55 -7.74
N ASN A 75 -1.82 -29.09 -6.80
CA ASN A 75 -3.14 -28.51 -7.09
C ASN A 75 -3.27 -27.14 -6.42
N VAL A 76 -3.03 -26.09 -7.19
CA VAL A 76 -3.30 -24.70 -6.79
C VAL A 76 -4.67 -24.32 -7.33
N GLU A 77 -5.57 -23.91 -6.44
CA GLU A 77 -6.92 -23.42 -6.78
C GLU A 77 -7.02 -21.93 -6.43
N PRO A 78 -6.59 -21.00 -7.32
CA PRO A 78 -6.47 -19.58 -6.99
C PRO A 78 -7.77 -18.97 -6.47
N GLN A 79 -8.91 -19.38 -7.01
CA GLN A 79 -10.21 -18.89 -6.59
C GLN A 79 -10.51 -19.21 -5.13
N ASN A 80 -10.15 -20.41 -4.66
CA ASN A 80 -10.34 -20.80 -3.26
C ASN A 80 -9.44 -19.98 -2.33
N TYR A 81 -8.17 -19.76 -2.70
CA TYR A 81 -7.26 -18.92 -1.92
C TYR A 81 -7.76 -17.47 -1.84
N LEU A 82 -8.20 -16.89 -2.96
CA LEU A 82 -8.74 -15.53 -3.00
C LEU A 82 -10.04 -15.41 -2.20
N ASN A 83 -10.93 -16.39 -2.28
CA ASN A 83 -12.17 -16.41 -1.50
C ASN A 83 -11.89 -16.51 0.01
N ASN A 84 -10.94 -17.35 0.41
CA ASN A 84 -10.53 -17.48 1.80
C ASN A 84 -9.92 -16.18 2.32
N LEU A 85 -9.02 -15.56 1.56
CA LEU A 85 -8.42 -14.27 1.91
C LEU A 85 -9.47 -13.16 2.02
N ALA A 86 -10.40 -13.08 1.07
CA ALA A 86 -11.49 -12.11 1.10
C ALA A 86 -12.41 -12.31 2.32
N ASN A 87 -12.69 -13.57 2.70
CA ASN A 87 -13.47 -13.87 3.90
C ASN A 87 -12.73 -13.49 5.18
N GLN A 88 -11.42 -13.74 5.25
CA GLN A 88 -10.58 -13.30 6.37
C GLN A 88 -10.58 -11.78 6.48
N PHE A 89 -10.45 -11.06 5.37
CA PHE A 89 -10.52 -9.59 5.37
C PHE A 89 -11.86 -9.07 5.87
N ARG A 90 -12.98 -9.67 5.46
CA ARG A 90 -14.32 -9.23 5.92
C ARG A 90 -14.54 -9.46 7.42
N LYS A 91 -13.96 -10.50 8.00
CA LYS A 91 -14.21 -10.90 9.39
C LYS A 91 -13.23 -10.26 10.37
N ASP A 92 -11.95 -10.25 10.01
CA ASP A 92 -10.86 -10.09 10.97
C ASP A 92 -10.04 -8.82 10.72
N TYR A 93 -10.17 -8.17 9.55
CA TYR A 93 -9.43 -6.95 9.25
C TYR A 93 -9.88 -5.79 10.15
N LYS A 94 -8.91 -5.14 10.78
CA LYS A 94 -9.12 -3.94 11.59
C LYS A 94 -8.63 -2.73 10.81
N ASN A 95 -9.57 -1.93 10.32
CA ASN A 95 -9.23 -0.70 9.63
C ASN A 95 -8.57 0.30 10.61
N PRO A 96 -7.31 0.72 10.39
CA PRO A 96 -6.60 1.62 11.30
C PRO A 96 -6.97 3.10 11.07
N THR A 97 -8.02 3.36 10.29
CA THR A 97 -8.46 4.71 9.91
C THR A 97 -9.90 4.96 10.38
N SER A 98 -10.30 6.23 10.41
CA SER A 98 -11.70 6.62 10.61
C SER A 98 -12.56 6.46 9.35
N TYR A 99 -11.98 6.03 8.22
CA TYR A 99 -12.70 5.90 6.96
C TYR A 99 -13.54 4.63 6.96
N THR A 100 -14.86 4.76 7.09
CA THR A 100 -15.76 3.62 6.97
C THR A 100 -16.09 3.38 5.50
N LEU A 101 -15.80 2.18 5.00
CA LEU A 101 -16.30 1.74 3.69
C LEU A 101 -17.83 1.73 3.75
N LYS A 102 -18.49 2.58 2.96
CA LYS A 102 -19.91 2.42 2.67
C LYS A 102 -20.04 1.25 1.69
N VAL A 103 -20.45 0.09 2.22
CA VAL A 103 -20.81 -1.09 1.42
C VAL A 103 -22.25 -0.98 0.99
#